data_AF-W9RE75-F1
#
_entry.id   AF-W9RE75-F1
#
_cell.length_a   1.000
_cell.length_b   1.000
_cell.length_c   1.000
_cell.angle_alpha   90.00
_cell.angle_beta   90.00
_cell.angle_gamma   90.00
#
_symmetry.space_group_name_H-M   'P 1'
#
loop_
_entity.id
_entity.type
_entity.pdbx_description
1 polymer ?
#
loop_
_entity_poly.entity_id
_entity_poly.type
_entity_poly.pdbx_seq_one_letter_code
_entity_poly.pdbx_strand_id
1 'polypeptide(L)'
;MDKVLRDIKVFETTIDEIQDYYNRTLSLDDLVLLHHLDALKISIEEYKRQSQSLDQNLKQLQMDFIVFDLAACSRSELAREKLQSCVERWSETTKEGERKGYKSLLELELSKFVQSAERVKTSDGIKAVTIHLGIRLSRILVQYVLLFAWSEPDVMKKVLDISRETIRSRCFVKNSVVNHAFVSVVELVLREMRNLERDAEDKKGESMKKLPFGERENDLLDVILFDVFYLETALCCPFFPTVSSNTGLQAFGLNLGESFKPKLRKLSSKLNECARELSLTRHECLNIKKFGAMLDMRIIEIWSKLDV
;
A
#
# COMPACT_ATOMS: atom_id res chain seq x y z
N MET A 1 3.93 5.47 -21.63
CA MET A 1 3.23 5.01 -22.85
C MET A 1 3.35 6.00 -24.00
N ASP A 2 3.21 7.31 -23.73
CA ASP A 2 3.33 8.38 -24.74
C ASP A 2 4.65 8.39 -25.52
N LYS A 3 5.76 7.96 -24.93
CA LYS A 3 7.04 7.83 -25.64
C LYS A 3 6.96 6.73 -26.71
N VAL A 4 6.45 5.55 -26.36
CA VAL A 4 6.31 4.40 -27.29
C VAL A 4 5.35 4.75 -28.44
N LEU A 5 4.23 5.41 -28.16
CA LEU A 5 3.30 5.84 -29.20
C LEU A 5 3.90 6.91 -30.12
N ARG A 6 4.74 7.81 -29.60
CA ARG A 6 5.49 8.77 -30.42
C ARG A 6 6.52 8.06 -31.29
N ASP A 7 7.26 7.11 -30.74
CA ASP A 7 8.28 6.36 -31.48
C ASP A 7 7.64 5.52 -32.61
N ILE A 8 6.48 4.89 -32.37
CA ILE A 8 5.69 4.19 -33.40
C ILE A 8 5.27 5.14 -34.53
N LYS A 9 4.80 6.34 -34.19
CA LYS A 9 4.36 7.33 -35.18
C LYS A 9 5.50 7.83 -36.08
N VAL A 10 6.70 7.97 -35.52
CA VAL A 10 7.92 8.32 -36.29
C VAL A 10 8.26 7.20 -37.27
N PHE A 11 8.15 5.93 -36.84
CA PHE A 11 8.35 4.77 -37.71
C PHE A 11 7.31 4.66 -38.83
N GLU A 12 6.02 4.88 -38.54
CA GLU A 12 4.95 4.91 -39.55
C GLU A 12 5.24 5.97 -40.63
N THR A 13 5.62 7.17 -40.21
CA THR A 13 5.97 8.27 -41.14
C THR A 13 7.15 7.90 -42.03
N THR A 14 8.18 7.29 -41.45
CA THR A 14 9.39 6.85 -42.19
C THR A 14 9.05 5.74 -43.20
N ILE A 15 8.17 4.81 -42.83
CA ILE A 15 7.73 3.72 -43.70
C ILE A 15 6.93 4.26 -44.89
N ASP A 16 6.04 5.23 -44.66
CA ASP A 16 5.23 5.82 -45.73
C ASP A 16 6.09 6.66 -46.69
N GLU A 17 7.10 7.36 -46.19
CA GLU A 17 8.10 8.07 -47.02
C GLU A 17 8.91 7.11 -47.90
N ILE A 18 9.35 5.96 -47.34
CA ILE A 18 10.06 4.92 -48.10
C ILE A 18 9.14 4.33 -49.18
N GLN A 19 7.88 4.05 -48.84
CA GLN A 19 6.94 3.46 -49.79
C GLN A 19 6.57 4.43 -50.93
N ASP A 20 6.39 5.72 -50.64
CA ASP A 20 6.18 6.76 -51.66
C ASP A 20 7.42 6.92 -52.58
N TYR A 21 8.63 6.81 -52.04
CA TYR A 21 9.86 6.79 -52.84
C TYR A 21 9.89 5.59 -53.80
N TYR A 22 9.66 4.37 -53.30
CA TYR A 22 9.71 3.16 -54.13
C TYR A 22 8.64 3.13 -55.23
N ASN A 23 7.43 3.62 -54.94
CA ASN A 23 6.36 3.72 -55.95
C ASN A 23 6.73 4.61 -57.15
N ARG A 24 7.75 5.48 -57.02
CA ARG A 24 8.20 6.39 -58.08
C ARG A 24 9.37 5.84 -58.91
N THR A 25 10.06 4.77 -58.50
CA THR A 25 11.33 4.32 -59.10
C THR A 25 11.40 2.85 -59.56
N LEU A 26 10.27 2.13 -59.53
CA LEU A 26 10.12 0.67 -59.73
C LEU A 26 11.15 -0.08 -60.62
N SER A 27 11.98 -0.89 -59.96
CA SER A 27 12.74 -2.03 -60.50
C SER A 27 12.18 -3.38 -59.99
N LEU A 28 12.58 -4.50 -60.59
CA LEU A 28 12.12 -5.84 -60.19
C LEU A 28 12.58 -6.24 -58.77
N ASP A 29 13.70 -5.70 -58.27
CA ASP A 29 14.19 -5.90 -56.90
C ASP A 29 13.32 -5.19 -55.85
N ASP A 30 12.52 -4.21 -56.28
CA ASP A 30 11.67 -3.41 -55.39
C ASP A 30 10.45 -4.21 -54.88
N LEU A 31 10.07 -5.29 -55.59
CA LEU A 31 8.95 -6.17 -55.22
C LEU A 31 9.22 -6.96 -53.92
N VAL A 32 10.47 -7.39 -53.70
CA VAL A 32 10.88 -8.08 -52.46
C VAL A 32 10.91 -7.13 -51.28
N LEU A 33 11.34 -5.89 -51.50
CA LEU A 33 11.33 -4.82 -50.50
C LEU A 33 9.90 -4.41 -50.10
N LEU A 34 8.99 -4.28 -51.07
CA LEU A 34 7.56 -4.04 -50.83
C LEU A 34 6.93 -5.13 -49.95
N HIS A 35 7.25 -6.41 -50.20
CA HIS A 35 6.74 -7.51 -49.39
C HIS A 35 7.23 -7.48 -47.93
N HIS A 36 8.50 -7.08 -47.71
CA HIS A 36 9.05 -6.90 -46.36
C HIS A 36 8.43 -5.69 -45.64
N LEU A 37 8.18 -4.60 -46.37
CA LEU A 37 7.49 -3.41 -45.86
C LEU A 37 6.06 -3.74 -45.39
N ASP A 38 5.31 -4.51 -46.17
CA ASP A 38 3.97 -4.95 -45.78
C ASP A 38 4.00 -5.85 -44.54
N ALA A 39 4.96 -6.78 -44.45
CA ALA A 39 5.13 -7.62 -43.26
C ALA A 39 5.48 -6.80 -41.99
N LEU A 40 6.30 -5.75 -42.15
CA LEU A 40 6.61 -4.80 -41.09
C LEU A 40 5.37 -4.00 -40.66
N LYS A 41 4.56 -3.52 -41.60
CA LYS A 41 3.29 -2.81 -41.31
C LYS A 41 2.34 -3.70 -40.50
N ILE A 42 2.18 -4.96 -40.89
CA ILE A 42 1.35 -5.94 -40.16
C ILE A 42 1.87 -6.11 -38.73
N SER A 43 3.19 -6.26 -38.56
CA SER A 43 3.81 -6.43 -37.25
C SER A 43 3.62 -5.19 -36.36
N ILE A 44 3.76 -3.98 -36.90
CA ILE A 44 3.54 -2.72 -36.18
C ILE A 44 2.09 -2.62 -35.68
N GLU A 45 1.12 -2.93 -36.54
CA GLU A 45 -0.30 -2.91 -36.16
C GLU A 45 -0.64 -3.96 -35.09
N GLU A 46 -0.01 -5.13 -35.14
CA GLU A 46 -0.14 -6.15 -34.09
C GLU A 46 0.41 -5.63 -32.74
N TYR A 47 1.60 -5.02 -32.72
CA TYR A 47 2.17 -4.41 -31.51
C TYR A 47 1.32 -3.26 -30.96
N LYS A 48 0.73 -2.45 -31.83
CA LYS A 48 -0.18 -1.36 -31.46
C LYS A 48 -1.44 -1.88 -30.78
N ARG A 49 -2.07 -2.92 -31.35
CA ARG A 49 -3.21 -3.63 -30.74
C ARG A 49 -2.85 -4.20 -29.37
N GLN A 50 -1.70 -4.87 -29.25
CA GLN A 50 -1.22 -5.40 -27.97
C GLN A 50 -0.99 -4.30 -26.94
N SER A 51 -0.34 -3.19 -27.33
CA SER A 51 -0.09 -2.05 -26.45
C SER A 51 -1.39 -1.37 -25.97
N GLN A 52 -2.38 -1.22 -26.85
CA GLN A 52 -3.67 -0.65 -26.49
C GLN A 52 -4.46 -1.55 -25.55
N SER A 53 -4.45 -2.87 -25.79
CA SER A 53 -5.04 -3.87 -24.90
C SER A 53 -4.40 -3.84 -23.51
N LEU A 54 -3.07 -3.74 -23.44
CA LEU A 54 -2.33 -3.58 -22.19
C LEU A 54 -2.70 -2.30 -21.44
N ASP A 55 -2.85 -1.17 -22.13
CA ASP A 55 -3.29 0.10 -21.53
C ASP A 55 -4.70 0.02 -20.97
N GLN A 56 -5.63 -0.58 -21.72
CA GLN A 56 -7.00 -0.81 -21.27
C GLN A 56 -7.04 -1.72 -20.04
N ASN A 57 -6.26 -2.81 -20.03
CA ASN A 57 -6.14 -3.70 -18.87
C ASN A 57 -5.52 -2.99 -17.66
N LEU A 58 -4.54 -2.11 -17.88
CA LEU A 58 -3.93 -1.29 -16.82
C LEU A 58 -4.93 -0.28 -16.25
N LYS A 59 -5.69 0.40 -17.10
CA LYS A 59 -6.77 1.31 -16.70
C LYS A 59 -7.87 0.58 -15.99
N GLN A 60 -8.22 -0.64 -16.42
CA GLN A 60 -9.20 -1.48 -15.75
C GLN A 60 -8.69 -1.93 -14.38
N LEU A 61 -7.45 -2.40 -14.25
CA LEU A 61 -6.84 -2.72 -12.96
C LEU A 61 -6.77 -1.52 -12.03
N GLN A 62 -6.45 -0.34 -12.58
CA GLN A 62 -6.49 0.91 -11.82
C GLN A 62 -7.91 1.27 -11.39
N MET A 63 -8.90 1.14 -12.27
CA MET A 63 -10.31 1.37 -11.95
C MET A 63 -10.83 0.36 -10.93
N ASP A 64 -10.48 -0.91 -11.03
CA ASP A 64 -10.87 -1.94 -10.08
C ASP A 64 -10.23 -1.68 -8.71
N PHE A 65 -8.95 -1.28 -8.68
CA PHE A 65 -8.25 -0.88 -7.45
C PHE A 65 -8.80 0.42 -6.84
N ILE A 66 -9.24 1.38 -7.67
CA ILE A 66 -9.84 2.66 -7.25
C ILE A 66 -11.31 2.48 -6.82
N VAL A 67 -12.08 1.62 -7.49
CA VAL A 67 -13.46 1.26 -7.11
C VAL A 67 -13.43 0.50 -5.78
N PHE A 68 -12.40 -0.32 -5.56
CA PHE A 68 -12.11 -0.93 -4.26
C PHE A 68 -11.79 0.12 -3.17
N ASP A 69 -11.16 1.24 -3.53
CA ASP A 69 -10.81 2.36 -2.63
C ASP A 69 -12.00 3.31 -2.34
N LEU A 70 -12.91 3.50 -3.29
CA LEU A 70 -14.02 4.48 -3.21
C LEU A 70 -15.36 3.89 -2.73
N ALA A 71 -15.72 2.67 -3.11
CA ALA A 71 -17.01 2.07 -2.74
C ALA A 71 -17.01 1.49 -1.31
N ALA A 72 -15.84 1.21 -0.74
CA ALA A 72 -15.72 0.55 0.55
C ALA A 72 -15.92 1.47 1.77
N CYS A 73 -15.77 2.80 1.65
CA CYS A 73 -15.54 3.65 2.83
C CYS A 73 -16.07 5.10 2.77
N SER A 74 -17.25 5.34 2.18
CA SER A 74 -17.96 6.61 2.41
C SER A 74 -18.51 6.67 3.84
N ARG A 75 -17.67 7.24 4.73
CA ARG A 75 -17.97 8.07 5.93
C ARG A 75 -19.39 7.94 6.55
N SER A 76 -19.53 7.10 7.57
CA SER A 76 -20.55 7.20 8.64
C SER A 76 -20.20 6.26 9.81
N GLU A 77 -20.78 6.53 10.99
CA GLU A 77 -20.54 6.12 12.40
C GLU A 77 -20.41 4.61 12.75
N LEU A 78 -20.18 3.70 11.80
CA LEU A 78 -20.02 2.27 12.07
C LEU A 78 -18.73 1.71 11.44
N ALA A 79 -17.58 2.22 11.89
CA ALA A 79 -16.26 1.87 11.34
C ALA A 79 -15.95 0.36 11.46
N ARG A 80 -16.34 -0.27 12.57
CA ARG A 80 -16.08 -1.69 12.84
C ARG A 80 -16.88 -2.65 11.96
N GLU A 81 -18.16 -2.39 11.74
CA GLU A 81 -19.02 -3.20 10.85
C GLU A 81 -18.59 -3.04 9.39
N LYS A 82 -18.21 -1.83 8.98
CA LYS A 82 -17.63 -1.60 7.65
C LYS A 82 -16.31 -2.31 7.47
N LEU A 83 -15.43 -2.28 8.48
CA LEU A 83 -14.18 -3.03 8.44
C LEU A 83 -14.45 -4.53 8.28
N GLN A 84 -15.43 -5.08 9.01
CA GLN A 84 -15.84 -6.48 8.86
C GLN A 84 -16.32 -6.78 7.43
N SER A 85 -17.27 -5.98 6.90
CA SER A 85 -17.78 -6.15 5.54
C SER A 85 -16.70 -6.02 4.47
N CYS A 86 -15.73 -5.12 4.66
CA CYS A 86 -14.59 -4.98 3.75
C CYS A 86 -13.71 -6.22 3.80
N VAL A 87 -13.36 -6.71 4.98
CA VAL A 87 -12.54 -7.93 5.14
C VAL A 87 -13.23 -9.14 4.50
N GLU A 88 -14.54 -9.30 4.65
CA GLU A 88 -15.31 -10.36 3.99
C GLU A 88 -15.24 -10.24 2.46
N ARG A 89 -15.49 -9.04 1.92
CA ARG A 89 -15.39 -8.78 0.47
C ARG A 89 -13.98 -9.03 -0.06
N TRP A 90 -12.95 -8.66 0.70
CA TRP A 90 -11.54 -8.89 0.35
C TRP A 90 -11.21 -10.38 0.33
N SER A 91 -11.75 -11.16 1.27
CA SER A 91 -11.63 -12.62 1.30
C SER A 91 -12.29 -13.29 0.09
N GLU A 92 -13.49 -12.85 -0.29
CA GLU A 92 -14.17 -13.35 -1.50
C GLU A 92 -13.41 -13.02 -2.77
N THR A 93 -12.93 -11.79 -2.88
CA THR A 93 -12.13 -11.32 -4.02
C THR A 93 -10.83 -12.10 -4.13
N THR A 94 -10.20 -12.39 -2.98
CA THR A 94 -8.99 -13.22 -2.91
C THR A 94 -9.26 -14.61 -3.48
N LYS A 95 -10.30 -15.29 -3.01
CA LYS A 95 -10.68 -16.64 -3.51
C LYS A 95 -10.99 -16.62 -5.00
N GLU A 96 -11.63 -15.58 -5.50
CA GLU A 96 -11.94 -15.45 -6.93
C GLU A 96 -10.67 -15.23 -7.77
N GLY A 97 -9.74 -14.40 -7.31
CA GLY A 97 -8.42 -14.24 -7.94
C GLY A 97 -7.65 -15.56 -7.99
N GLU A 98 -7.64 -16.33 -6.90
CA GLU A 98 -7.02 -17.67 -6.85
C GLU A 98 -7.63 -18.62 -7.88
N ARG A 99 -8.98 -18.66 -7.99
CA ARG A 99 -9.67 -19.49 -9.00
C ARG A 99 -9.30 -19.12 -10.43
N LYS A 100 -9.03 -17.84 -10.69
CA LYS A 100 -8.57 -17.34 -11.99
C LYS A 100 -7.07 -17.58 -12.23
N GLY A 101 -6.34 -18.14 -11.27
CA GLY A 101 -4.89 -18.33 -11.35
C GLY A 101 -4.10 -17.02 -11.26
N TYR A 102 -4.69 -15.98 -10.67
CA TYR A 102 -3.98 -14.75 -10.35
C TYR A 102 -3.11 -14.97 -9.12
N LYS A 103 -2.08 -14.13 -8.99
CA LYS A 103 -1.09 -14.17 -7.93
C LYS A 103 -1.09 -12.86 -7.18
N SER A 104 -0.84 -12.95 -5.89
CA SER A 104 -0.54 -11.79 -5.05
C SER A 104 0.83 -11.22 -5.42
N LEU A 105 1.10 -10.00 -4.98
CA LEU A 105 2.42 -9.42 -5.18
C LEU A 105 3.48 -10.25 -4.45
N LEU A 106 3.19 -10.72 -3.24
CA LEU A 106 4.09 -11.58 -2.47
C LEU A 106 4.41 -12.89 -3.19
N GLU A 107 3.41 -13.54 -3.82
CA GLU A 107 3.65 -14.77 -4.58
C GLU A 107 4.44 -14.50 -5.87
N LEU A 108 4.17 -13.37 -6.53
CA LEU A 108 5.00 -12.92 -7.65
C LEU A 108 6.42 -12.69 -7.19
N GLU A 109 6.64 -12.08 -6.03
CA GLU A 109 7.96 -11.93 -5.44
C GLU A 109 8.59 -13.29 -5.12
N LEU A 110 7.93 -14.23 -4.44
CA LEU A 110 8.52 -15.53 -4.10
C LEU A 110 8.90 -16.37 -5.34
N SER A 111 8.31 -16.08 -6.50
CA SER A 111 8.66 -16.72 -7.77
C SER A 111 9.95 -16.20 -8.43
N LYS A 112 10.89 -15.59 -7.66
CA LYS A 112 12.14 -14.92 -8.14
C LYS A 112 13.01 -15.75 -9.11
N PHE A 113 12.89 -17.08 -9.11
CA PHE A 113 13.75 -17.99 -9.86
C PHE A 113 13.73 -17.83 -11.40
N VAL A 114 12.85 -16.98 -11.97
CA VAL A 114 12.74 -16.75 -13.42
C VAL A 114 12.70 -15.25 -13.78
N GLN A 115 13.11 -14.34 -12.88
CA GLN A 115 12.88 -12.90 -13.08
C GLN A 115 14.04 -12.17 -13.76
N SER A 116 13.70 -11.25 -14.68
CA SER A 116 14.66 -10.32 -15.28
C SER A 116 15.14 -9.27 -14.27
N ALA A 117 16.32 -8.69 -14.48
CA ALA A 117 16.87 -7.65 -13.62
C ALA A 117 15.92 -6.44 -13.43
N GLU A 118 15.15 -6.10 -14.47
CA GLU A 118 14.16 -5.02 -14.41
C GLU A 118 12.96 -5.37 -13.51
N ARG A 119 12.54 -6.64 -13.50
CA ARG A 119 11.46 -7.10 -12.62
C ARG A 119 11.88 -7.08 -11.16
N VAL A 120 13.12 -7.49 -10.86
CA VAL A 120 13.71 -7.39 -9.52
C VAL A 120 13.67 -5.93 -9.04
N LYS A 121 14.17 -5.00 -9.86
CA LYS A 121 14.14 -3.56 -9.52
C LYS A 121 12.73 -3.02 -9.28
N THR A 122 11.75 -3.50 -10.04
CA THR A 122 10.34 -3.09 -9.87
C THR A 122 9.76 -3.63 -8.56
N SER A 123 10.01 -4.90 -8.25
CA SER A 123 9.64 -5.52 -6.97
C SER A 123 10.28 -4.77 -5.79
N ASP A 124 11.58 -4.50 -5.83
CA ASP A 124 12.28 -3.74 -4.79
C ASP A 124 11.66 -2.34 -4.60
N GLY A 125 11.24 -1.70 -5.70
CA GLY A 125 10.52 -0.43 -5.65
C GLY A 125 9.20 -0.50 -4.90
N ILE A 126 8.38 -1.52 -5.17
CA ILE A 126 7.09 -1.70 -4.48
C ILE A 126 7.32 -2.06 -3.00
N LYS A 127 8.29 -2.93 -2.73
CA LYS A 127 8.72 -3.31 -1.38
C LYS A 127 9.16 -2.09 -0.58
N ALA A 128 9.96 -1.20 -1.17
CA ALA A 128 10.38 0.05 -0.53
C ALA A 128 9.18 0.97 -0.21
N VAL A 129 8.20 1.06 -1.13
CA VAL A 129 6.94 1.80 -0.87
C VAL A 129 6.17 1.17 0.28
N THR A 130 6.02 -0.17 0.31
CA THR A 130 5.36 -0.90 1.40
C THR A 130 6.02 -0.64 2.75
N ILE A 131 7.35 -0.77 2.83
CA ILE A 131 8.13 -0.50 4.04
C ILE A 131 7.90 0.94 4.49
N HIS A 132 7.98 1.89 3.58
CA HIS A 132 7.74 3.30 3.87
C HIS A 132 6.34 3.55 4.44
N LEU A 133 5.30 2.99 3.81
CA LEU A 133 3.91 3.13 4.26
C LEU A 133 3.68 2.45 5.61
N GLY A 134 4.21 1.24 5.79
CA GLY A 134 4.16 0.48 7.04
C GLY A 134 4.79 1.24 8.21
N ILE A 135 5.98 1.82 8.01
CA ILE A 135 6.64 2.69 9.00
C ILE A 135 5.75 3.89 9.34
N ARG A 136 5.19 4.57 8.33
CA ARG A 136 4.35 5.76 8.57
C ARG A 136 3.07 5.46 9.34
N LEU A 137 2.37 4.38 8.98
CA LEU A 137 1.19 3.92 9.71
C LEU A 137 1.54 3.48 11.14
N SER A 138 2.67 2.77 11.32
CA SER A 138 3.16 2.38 12.64
C SER A 138 3.47 3.59 13.52
N ARG A 139 4.08 4.63 12.98
CA ARG A 139 4.31 5.91 13.66
C ARG A 139 3.01 6.58 14.08
N ILE A 140 2.00 6.60 13.20
CA ILE A 140 0.66 7.14 13.48
C ILE A 140 0.00 6.35 14.62
N LEU A 141 0.07 5.02 14.60
CA LEU A 141 -0.43 4.17 15.68
C LEU A 141 0.28 4.47 17.01
N VAL A 142 1.60 4.60 17.00
CA VAL A 142 2.35 4.97 18.20
C VAL A 142 1.95 6.34 18.72
N GLN A 143 1.81 7.34 17.85
CA GLN A 143 1.35 8.67 18.24
C GLN A 143 -0.04 8.61 18.87
N TYR A 144 -0.96 7.86 18.26
CA TYR A 144 -2.29 7.60 18.81
C TYR A 144 -2.19 7.02 20.22
N VAL A 145 -1.44 5.92 20.40
CA VAL A 145 -1.29 5.29 21.72
C VAL A 145 -0.70 6.27 22.72
N LEU A 146 0.34 7.02 22.36
CA LEU A 146 0.99 7.95 23.28
C LEU A 146 0.09 9.12 23.68
N LEU A 147 -0.88 9.51 22.86
CA LEU A 147 -1.81 10.56 23.24
C LEU A 147 -2.80 10.09 24.31
N PHE A 148 -3.25 8.85 24.25
CA PHE A 148 -4.33 8.36 25.12
C PHE A 148 -3.85 7.47 26.28
N ALA A 149 -2.70 6.79 26.13
CA ALA A 149 -2.10 5.97 27.18
C ALA A 149 -1.70 6.78 28.42
N TRP A 150 -1.42 8.08 28.27
CA TRP A 150 -1.10 8.95 29.40
C TRP A 150 -2.33 9.26 30.26
N SER A 151 -3.52 9.32 29.65
CA SER A 151 -4.79 9.55 30.36
C SER A 151 -5.35 8.27 30.96
N GLU A 152 -5.37 7.19 30.16
CA GLU A 152 -6.02 5.91 30.48
C GLU A 152 -5.18 4.70 30.00
N PRO A 153 -4.06 4.40 30.68
CA PRO A 153 -3.13 3.35 30.25
C PRO A 153 -3.79 1.96 30.20
N ASP A 154 -4.62 1.62 31.19
CA ASP A 154 -5.33 0.33 31.26
C ASP A 154 -6.34 0.14 30.12
N VAL A 155 -7.06 1.21 29.76
CA VAL A 155 -8.03 1.18 28.65
C VAL A 155 -7.28 1.03 27.34
N MET A 156 -6.24 1.83 27.13
CA MET A 156 -5.42 1.76 25.92
C MET A 156 -4.76 0.39 25.74
N LYS A 157 -4.30 -0.23 26.83
CA LYS A 157 -3.76 -1.60 26.82
C LYS A 157 -4.78 -2.63 26.35
N LYS A 158 -6.01 -2.59 26.89
CA LYS A 158 -7.10 -3.48 26.44
C LYS A 158 -7.44 -3.26 24.97
N VAL A 159 -7.51 -2.00 24.54
CA VAL A 159 -7.76 -1.61 23.15
C VAL A 159 -6.67 -2.15 22.21
N LEU A 160 -5.41 -2.05 22.60
CA LEU A 160 -4.28 -2.60 21.84
C LEU A 160 -4.28 -4.14 21.81
N ASP A 161 -4.62 -4.82 22.91
CA ASP A 161 -4.77 -6.26 22.94
C ASP A 161 -5.87 -6.74 21.98
N ILE A 162 -7.03 -6.06 21.98
CA ILE A 162 -8.13 -6.33 21.03
C ILE A 162 -7.68 -6.06 19.60
N SER A 163 -6.95 -4.97 19.36
CA SER A 163 -6.44 -4.62 18.03
C SER A 163 -5.44 -5.66 17.51
N ARG A 164 -4.52 -6.12 18.37
CA ARG A 164 -3.57 -7.21 18.06
C ARG A 164 -4.31 -8.48 17.65
N GLU A 165 -5.33 -8.86 18.41
CA GLU A 165 -6.10 -10.06 18.10
C GLU A 165 -6.94 -9.89 16.82
N THR A 166 -7.46 -8.69 16.58
CA THR A 166 -8.18 -8.35 15.35
C THR A 166 -7.27 -8.44 14.14
N ILE A 167 -6.05 -7.91 14.22
CA ILE A 167 -5.05 -8.01 13.17
C ILE A 167 -4.71 -9.48 12.90
N ARG A 168 -4.42 -10.27 13.94
CA ARG A 168 -4.09 -11.71 13.80
C ARG A 168 -5.22 -12.53 13.17
N SER A 169 -6.44 -12.39 13.69
CA SER A 169 -7.60 -13.19 13.28
C SER A 169 -8.11 -12.85 11.88
N ARG A 170 -7.91 -11.61 11.42
CA ARG A 170 -8.37 -11.14 10.10
C ARG A 170 -7.32 -11.22 9.00
N CYS A 171 -6.22 -11.92 9.25
CA CYS A 171 -5.22 -12.23 8.24
C CYS A 171 -5.77 -13.25 7.24
N PHE A 172 -6.04 -12.85 6.00
CA PHE A 172 -6.53 -13.77 4.96
C PHE A 172 -5.40 -14.56 4.29
N VAL A 173 -4.14 -14.13 4.39
CA VAL A 173 -2.97 -14.87 3.86
C VAL A 173 -2.13 -15.46 4.99
N LYS A 174 -1.89 -16.77 4.91
CA LYS A 174 -0.91 -17.44 5.79
C LYS A 174 0.47 -16.87 5.49
N ASN A 175 1.13 -16.33 6.52
CA ASN A 175 2.44 -15.66 6.44
C ASN A 175 2.43 -14.24 5.88
N SER A 176 1.34 -13.48 6.12
CA SER A 176 1.37 -12.05 5.85
C SER A 176 2.52 -11.34 6.57
N VAL A 177 3.30 -10.65 5.76
CA VAL A 177 4.46 -9.89 6.18
C VAL A 177 4.06 -8.58 6.86
N VAL A 178 3.09 -7.86 6.31
CA VAL A 178 2.57 -6.60 6.88
C VAL A 178 1.89 -6.87 8.22
N ASN A 179 1.05 -7.91 8.29
CA ASN A 179 0.38 -8.29 9.53
C ASN A 179 1.39 -8.61 10.63
N HIS A 180 2.39 -9.46 10.34
CA HIS A 180 3.43 -9.81 11.30
C HIS A 180 4.21 -8.58 11.78
N ALA A 181 4.56 -7.67 10.86
CA ALA A 181 5.22 -6.41 11.21
C ALA A 181 4.35 -5.55 12.13
N PHE A 182 3.07 -5.35 11.81
CA PHE A 182 2.16 -4.56 12.66
C PHE A 182 1.89 -5.20 14.02
N VAL A 183 1.69 -6.52 14.08
CA VAL A 183 1.58 -7.25 15.35
C VAL A 183 2.83 -7.03 16.20
N SER A 184 4.02 -7.09 15.59
CA SER A 184 5.29 -6.83 16.27
C SER A 184 5.37 -5.39 16.82
N VAL A 185 4.86 -4.40 16.07
CA VAL A 185 4.77 -3.01 16.53
C VAL A 185 3.82 -2.88 17.71
N VAL A 186 2.62 -3.48 17.64
CA VAL A 186 1.66 -3.44 18.76
C VAL A 186 2.24 -4.10 20.01
N GLU A 187 2.92 -5.24 19.87
CA GLU A 187 3.58 -5.92 21.00
C GLU A 187 4.73 -5.11 21.59
N LEU A 188 5.52 -4.45 20.74
CA LEU A 188 6.54 -3.52 21.18
C LEU A 188 5.92 -2.40 22.03
N VAL A 189 4.86 -1.77 21.55
CA VAL A 189 4.18 -0.69 22.27
C VAL A 189 3.60 -1.17 23.60
N LEU A 190 2.89 -2.31 23.61
CA LEU A 190 2.36 -2.93 24.82
C LEU A 190 3.46 -3.25 25.84
N ARG A 191 4.63 -3.68 25.38
CA ARG A 191 5.79 -3.94 26.25
C ARG A 191 6.32 -2.67 26.88
N GLU A 192 6.50 -1.62 26.10
CA GLU A 192 7.07 -0.37 26.59
C GLU A 192 6.07 0.39 27.49
N MET A 193 4.76 0.28 27.25
CA MET A 193 3.73 0.80 28.18
C MET A 193 3.83 0.18 29.58
N ARG A 194 4.08 -1.14 29.68
CA ARG A 194 4.29 -1.82 30.97
C ARG A 194 5.54 -1.34 31.71
N ASN A 195 6.52 -0.77 31.00
CA ASN A 195 7.70 -0.20 31.63
C ASN A 195 7.40 1.20 32.18
N LEU A 196 6.61 1.99 31.45
CA LEU A 196 6.14 3.32 31.91
C LEU A 196 5.28 3.25 33.18
N GLU A 197 4.43 2.22 33.31
CA GLU A 197 3.60 2.01 34.51
C GLU A 197 4.46 1.83 35.78
N ARG A 198 5.55 1.07 35.69
CA ARG A 198 6.46 0.83 36.84
C ARG A 198 7.18 2.10 37.28
N ASP A 199 7.57 2.95 36.34
CA ASP A 199 8.27 4.21 36.63
C ASP A 199 7.33 5.28 37.24
N ALA A 200 6.02 5.15 37.02
CA ALA A 200 5.00 6.09 37.49
C ALA A 200 4.47 5.77 38.91
N GLU A 201 4.47 4.49 39.32
CA GLU A 201 4.08 4.09 40.67
C GLU A 201 4.97 4.71 41.76
N ASP A 202 6.22 5.05 41.42
CA ASP A 202 7.17 5.74 42.30
C ASP A 202 6.88 7.25 42.46
N LYS A 203 5.96 7.82 41.66
CA LYS A 203 5.66 9.26 41.63
C LYS A 203 4.15 9.53 41.75
N LYS A 204 3.54 9.05 42.85
CA LYS A 204 2.15 9.38 43.20
C LYS A 204 2.02 10.85 43.60
N GLY A 205 1.61 11.70 42.68
CA GLY A 205 1.24 13.07 43.02
C GLY A 205 0.96 13.96 41.83
N GLU A 206 -0.18 13.78 41.18
CA GLU A 206 -1.09 14.85 40.72
C GLU A 206 -2.17 14.23 39.82
N SER A 207 -3.42 14.32 40.29
CA SER A 207 -4.60 13.88 39.54
C SER A 207 -4.93 14.92 38.48
N MET A 208 -4.59 14.64 37.23
CA MET A 208 -4.87 15.49 36.09
C MET A 208 -6.34 15.43 35.62
N LYS A 209 -6.79 16.48 34.92
CA LYS A 209 -8.03 16.48 34.14
C LYS A 209 -7.88 15.53 32.96
N LYS A 210 -8.46 14.34 33.08
CA LYS A 210 -8.51 13.33 32.03
C LYS A 210 -9.61 13.69 31.04
N LEU A 211 -9.29 13.72 29.76
CA LEU A 211 -10.33 13.58 28.73
C LEU A 211 -10.67 12.09 28.70
N PRO A 212 -11.94 11.70 28.93
CA PRO A 212 -12.31 10.30 28.86
C PRO A 212 -12.09 9.77 27.45
N PHE A 213 -11.50 8.59 27.33
CA PHE A 213 -11.41 7.88 26.07
C PHE A 213 -12.82 7.55 25.57
N GLY A 214 -13.24 8.12 24.44
CA GLY A 214 -14.60 8.07 23.93
C GLY A 214 -14.74 7.40 22.57
N GLU A 215 -15.92 7.57 21.96
CA GLU A 215 -16.24 6.99 20.65
C GLU A 215 -15.37 7.58 19.52
N ARG A 216 -15.06 8.87 19.56
CA ARG A 216 -14.22 9.55 18.56
C ARG A 216 -12.81 8.96 18.51
N GLU A 217 -12.25 8.61 19.67
CA GLU A 217 -10.92 8.04 19.80
C GLU A 217 -10.89 6.60 19.28
N ASN A 218 -11.95 5.82 19.52
CA ASN A 218 -12.11 4.49 18.95
C ASN A 218 -12.23 4.55 17.42
N ASP A 219 -13.01 5.49 16.88
CA ASP A 219 -13.13 5.70 15.43
C ASP A 219 -11.78 5.97 14.76
N LEU A 220 -10.90 6.72 15.43
CA LEU A 220 -9.58 7.03 14.89
C LEU A 220 -8.70 5.78 14.80
N LEU A 221 -8.73 4.92 15.82
CA LEU A 221 -8.03 3.64 15.77
C LEU A 221 -8.58 2.72 14.69
N ASP A 222 -9.90 2.63 14.56
CA ASP A 222 -10.53 1.82 13.52
C ASP A 222 -10.11 2.28 12.11
N VAL A 223 -9.97 3.60 11.89
CA VAL A 223 -9.43 4.12 10.62
C VAL A 223 -7.96 3.75 10.43
N ILE A 224 -7.13 3.79 11.48
CA ILE A 224 -5.73 3.35 11.42
C ILE A 224 -5.67 1.86 11.05
N LEU A 225 -6.44 1.02 11.75
CA LEU A 225 -6.50 -0.42 11.49
C LEU A 225 -7.01 -0.71 10.08
N PHE A 226 -8.02 0.03 9.62
CA PHE A 226 -8.50 -0.08 8.25
C PHE A 226 -7.39 0.18 7.23
N ASP A 227 -6.60 1.24 7.41
CA ASP A 227 -5.48 1.55 6.51
C ASP A 227 -4.37 0.48 6.57
N VAL A 228 -4.17 -0.16 7.73
CA VAL A 228 -3.29 -1.33 7.88
C VAL A 228 -3.80 -2.51 7.06
N PHE A 229 -5.07 -2.85 7.20
CA PHE A 229 -5.65 -3.95 6.43
C PHE A 229 -5.71 -3.64 4.93
N TYR A 230 -5.93 -2.40 4.55
CA TYR A 230 -5.90 -1.99 3.15
C TYR A 230 -4.51 -2.17 2.53
N LEU A 231 -3.44 -1.82 3.26
CA LEU A 231 -2.05 -2.08 2.83
C LEU A 231 -1.79 -3.58 2.67
N GLU A 232 -2.24 -4.36 3.65
CA GLU A 232 -2.15 -5.82 3.62
C GLU A 232 -2.87 -6.40 2.39
N THR A 233 -4.12 -6.00 2.14
CA THR A 233 -4.92 -6.46 1.00
C THR A 233 -4.27 -6.09 -0.32
N ALA A 234 -3.70 -4.89 -0.44
CA ALA A 234 -3.05 -4.47 -1.67
C ALA A 234 -1.89 -5.41 -2.07
N LEU A 235 -1.19 -5.99 -1.10
CA LEU A 235 -0.01 -6.84 -1.35
C LEU A 235 -0.35 -8.32 -1.42
N CYS A 236 -1.29 -8.75 -0.60
CA CYS A 236 -1.61 -10.15 -0.37
C CYS A 236 -2.77 -10.65 -1.23
N CYS A 237 -3.60 -9.77 -1.77
CA CYS A 237 -4.71 -10.20 -2.61
C CYS A 237 -4.22 -10.51 -4.05
N PRO A 238 -4.63 -11.65 -4.63
CA PRO A 238 -4.23 -12.11 -5.96
C PRO A 238 -4.91 -11.31 -7.07
N PHE A 239 -4.40 -10.10 -7.31
CA PHE A 239 -4.88 -9.21 -8.39
C PHE A 239 -4.11 -9.36 -9.69
N PHE A 240 -2.94 -9.98 -9.66
CA PHE A 240 -2.01 -9.94 -10.78
C PHE A 240 -2.09 -11.21 -11.61
N PRO A 241 -2.31 -11.12 -12.93
CA PRO A 241 -2.11 -12.27 -13.80
C PRO A 241 -0.70 -12.84 -13.63
N THR A 242 -0.56 -14.17 -13.77
CA THR A 242 0.75 -14.86 -13.66
C THR A 242 1.81 -14.22 -14.58
N VAL A 243 1.40 -13.67 -15.73
CA VAL A 243 2.24 -12.94 -16.68
C VAL A 243 1.94 -11.44 -16.60
N SER A 244 2.28 -10.81 -15.47
CA SER A 244 2.17 -9.35 -15.32
C SER A 244 3.36 -8.60 -15.92
N SER A 245 3.11 -7.50 -16.63
CA SER A 245 4.17 -6.65 -17.18
C SER A 245 4.86 -5.83 -16.08
N ASN A 246 6.15 -5.52 -16.27
CA ASN A 246 6.90 -4.69 -15.34
C ASN A 246 6.27 -3.29 -15.19
N THR A 247 5.79 -2.72 -16.29
CA THR A 247 5.07 -1.43 -16.30
C THR A 247 3.80 -1.47 -15.43
N GLY A 248 3.07 -2.59 -15.44
CA GLY A 248 1.89 -2.78 -14.62
C GLY A 248 2.19 -2.74 -13.12
N LEU A 249 3.22 -3.48 -12.72
CA LEU A 249 3.70 -3.53 -11.34
C LEU A 249 4.26 -2.17 -10.88
N GLN A 250 5.00 -1.47 -11.74
CA GLN A 250 5.51 -0.13 -11.43
C GLN A 250 4.38 0.87 -11.21
N ALA A 251 3.37 0.87 -12.08
CA ALA A 251 2.19 1.72 -11.94
C ALA A 251 1.43 1.42 -10.64
N PHE A 252 1.31 0.13 -10.28
CA PHE A 252 0.72 -0.28 -9.01
C PHE A 252 1.47 0.30 -7.81
N GLY A 253 2.81 0.16 -7.75
CA GLY A 253 3.62 0.70 -6.66
C GLY A 253 3.49 2.22 -6.50
N LEU A 254 3.48 2.95 -7.63
CA LEU A 254 3.25 4.40 -7.62
C LEU A 254 1.86 4.74 -7.10
N ASN A 255 0.82 4.07 -7.60
CA ASN A 255 -0.56 4.31 -7.19
C ASN A 255 -0.80 3.97 -5.72
N LEU A 256 -0.18 2.92 -5.20
CA LEU A 256 -0.20 2.57 -3.78
C LEU A 256 0.37 3.70 -2.93
N GLY A 257 1.52 4.27 -3.33
CA GLY A 257 2.09 5.42 -2.65
C GLY A 257 1.17 6.65 -2.69
N GLU A 258 0.62 6.99 -3.86
CA GLU A 258 -0.25 8.15 -4.03
C GLU A 258 -1.59 8.01 -3.27
N SER A 259 -2.19 6.82 -3.23
CA SER A 259 -3.48 6.59 -2.56
C SER A 259 -3.39 6.76 -1.03
N PHE A 260 -2.24 6.44 -0.44
CA PHE A 260 -2.01 6.61 1.00
C PHE A 260 -1.66 8.03 1.42
N LYS A 261 -1.05 8.85 0.55
CA LYS A 261 -0.68 10.24 0.89
C LYS A 261 -1.83 11.05 1.53
N PRO A 262 -3.03 11.15 0.93
CA PRO A 262 -4.13 11.89 1.54
C PRO A 262 -4.65 11.24 2.82
N LYS A 263 -4.67 9.90 2.91
CA LYS A 263 -5.10 9.14 4.11
C LYS A 263 -4.21 9.43 5.31
N LEU A 264 -2.89 9.29 5.13
CA LEU A 264 -1.88 9.56 6.15
C LEU A 264 -1.90 11.04 6.60
N ARG A 265 -2.07 11.98 5.66
CA ARG A 265 -2.19 13.41 5.98
C ARG A 265 -3.42 13.69 6.84
N LYS A 266 -4.57 13.10 6.49
CA LYS A 266 -5.82 13.24 7.24
C LYS A 266 -5.71 12.65 8.64
N LEU A 267 -5.15 11.44 8.78
CA LEU A 267 -4.90 10.79 10.08
C LEU A 267 -3.98 11.65 10.95
N SER A 268 -2.87 12.14 10.39
CA SER A 268 -1.95 13.03 11.12
C SER A 268 -2.64 14.32 11.57
N SER A 269 -3.49 14.91 10.71
CA SER A 269 -4.26 16.11 11.07
C SER A 269 -5.23 15.86 12.23
N LYS A 270 -5.94 14.72 12.22
CA LYS A 270 -6.86 14.35 13.31
C LYS A 270 -6.11 14.12 14.61
N LEU A 271 -4.96 13.44 14.58
CA LEU A 271 -4.12 13.25 15.77
C LEU A 271 -3.61 14.58 16.33
N ASN A 272 -3.17 15.49 15.47
CA ASN A 272 -2.73 16.82 15.90
C ASN A 272 -3.88 17.67 16.47
N GLU A 273 -5.12 17.44 16.04
CA GLU A 273 -6.31 18.05 16.63
C GLU A 273 -6.55 17.50 18.04
N CYS A 274 -6.61 16.17 18.21
CA CYS A 274 -6.71 15.53 19.52
C CYS A 274 -5.58 15.96 20.46
N ALA A 275 -4.34 16.05 19.96
CA ALA A 275 -3.19 16.48 20.74
C ALA A 275 -3.28 17.93 21.23
N ARG A 276 -4.01 18.81 20.52
CA ARG A 276 -4.25 20.20 20.95
C ARG A 276 -5.37 20.30 21.98
N GLU A 277 -6.36 19.42 21.89
CA GLU A 277 -7.48 19.34 22.84
C GLU A 277 -7.02 18.77 24.19
N LEU A 278 -6.14 17.77 24.14
CA LEU A 278 -5.43 17.25 25.30
C LEU A 278 -4.46 18.34 25.78
N SER A 279 -4.81 19.03 26.86
CA SER A 279 -4.00 20.10 27.47
C SER A 279 -2.74 19.54 28.14
N LEU A 280 -1.88 18.89 27.36
CA LEU A 280 -0.67 18.22 27.82
C LEU A 280 0.30 19.23 28.43
N THR A 281 0.82 18.89 29.61
CA THR A 281 1.90 19.63 30.26
C THR A 281 3.19 19.57 29.42
N ARG A 282 4.10 20.52 29.68
CA ARG A 282 5.41 20.56 29.01
C ARG A 282 6.22 19.28 29.27
N HIS A 283 6.10 18.69 30.46
CA HIS A 283 6.78 17.45 30.84
C HIS A 283 6.24 16.24 30.05
N GLU A 284 4.92 16.13 29.89
CA GLU A 284 4.29 15.06 29.11
C GLU A 284 4.67 15.16 27.63
N CYS A 285 4.63 16.36 27.06
CA CYS A 285 5.10 16.60 25.69
C CYS A 285 6.55 16.12 25.47
N LEU A 286 7.43 16.32 26.46
CA LEU A 286 8.83 15.87 26.40
C LEU A 286 8.94 14.35 26.48
N ASN A 287 8.17 13.71 27.36
CA ASN A 287 8.17 12.25 27.50
C ASN A 287 7.59 11.56 26.27
N ILE A 288 6.49 12.07 25.71
CA ILE A 288 5.91 11.59 24.45
C ILE A 288 6.94 11.67 23.32
N LYS A 289 7.68 12.79 23.22
CA LYS A 289 8.75 12.93 22.21
C LYS A 289 9.89 11.94 22.41
N LYS A 290 10.39 11.80 23.64
CA LYS A 290 11.49 10.88 23.96
C LYS A 290 11.11 9.43 23.69
N PHE A 291 9.93 9.03 24.12
CA PHE A 291 9.41 7.68 23.95
C PHE A 291 9.08 7.39 22.48
N GLY A 292 8.48 8.35 21.78
CA GLY A 292 8.24 8.28 20.34
C GLY A 292 9.53 8.08 19.55
N ALA A 293 10.61 8.80 19.88
CA ALA A 293 11.91 8.65 19.22
C ALA A 293 12.54 7.26 19.47
N MET A 294 12.41 6.70 20.68
CA MET A 294 12.87 5.34 20.99
C MET A 294 12.11 4.30 20.16
N LEU A 295 10.79 4.40 20.10
CA LEU A 295 9.95 3.49 19.32
C LEU A 295 10.21 3.60 17.83
N ASP A 296 10.56 4.80 17.34
CA ASP A 296 10.82 5.05 15.92
C ASP A 296 11.91 4.16 15.34
N MET A 297 13.05 4.07 16.04
CA MET A 297 14.17 3.23 15.63
C MET A 297 13.77 1.76 15.54
N ARG A 298 13.03 1.27 16.54
CA ARG A 298 12.57 -0.12 16.56
C ARG A 298 11.49 -0.41 15.53
N ILE A 299 10.63 0.55 15.21
CA ILE A 299 9.68 0.44 14.11
C ILE A 299 10.43 0.26 12.80
N ILE A 300 11.45 1.10 12.54
CA ILE A 300 12.28 0.98 11.34
C ILE A 300 12.91 -0.42 11.29
N GLU A 301 13.50 -0.91 12.39
CA GLU A 301 14.06 -2.26 12.45
C GLU A 301 13.03 -3.37 12.14
N ILE A 302 11.81 -3.26 12.66
CA ILE A 302 10.74 -4.23 12.39
C ILE A 302 10.43 -4.28 10.88
N TRP A 303 10.30 -3.13 10.24
CA TRP A 303 9.98 -3.04 8.81
C TRP A 303 11.18 -3.31 7.90
N SER A 304 12.42 -3.05 8.34
CA SER A 304 13.63 -3.37 7.59
C SER A 304 13.92 -4.87 7.56
N LYS A 305 13.39 -5.67 8.48
CA LYS A 305 13.47 -7.14 8.38
C LYS A 305 12.76 -7.70 7.14
N LEU A 306 11.88 -6.90 6.54
CA LEU A 306 11.26 -7.26 5.28
C LEU A 306 12.25 -7.19 4.14
N ASP A 307 13.37 -6.46 4.29
CA ASP A 307 14.38 -6.27 3.25
C ASP A 307 15.19 -7.53 2.92
N VAL A 308 15.05 -8.60 3.72
CA VAL A 308 15.78 -9.87 3.61
C VAL A 308 15.12 -10.85 2.63
#